data_AF-A0A528A4E1-F1
#
_entry.id   AF-A0A528A4E1-F1
#
_cell.length_a   1.000
_cell.length_b   1.000
_cell.length_c   1.000
_cell.angle_alpha   90.00
_cell.angle_beta   90.00
_cell.angle_gamma   90.00
#
_symmetry.space_group_name_H-M   'P 1'
#
loop_
_entity.id
_entity.type
_entity.pdbx_description
1 polymer ?
#
loop_
_entity_poly.entity_id
_entity_poly.type
_entity_poly.pdbx_seq_one_letter_code
_entity_poly.pdbx_strand_id
1 'polypeptide(L)'
;MIEALLARYDASLRGLARKDRLRTLAPRAGLDFSSNDYLGLATSKRLGDAVAAAIARGTPVGATGSRLLRGNAPEHEALET
;
A
#
# COMPACT_ATOMS: atom_id res chain seq x y z
N MET A 1 -21.33 22.41 -14.89
CA MET A 1 -20.75 21.19 -15.52
C MET A 1 -20.11 20.25 -14.50
N ILE A 2 -19.20 20.72 -13.64
CA ILE A 2 -18.61 19.90 -12.55
C ILE A 2 -19.67 19.40 -11.56
N GLU A 3 -20.64 20.25 -11.18
CA GLU A 3 -21.72 19.87 -10.24
C GLU A 3 -22.58 18.70 -10.76
N ALA A 4 -22.90 18.69 -12.06
CA ALA A 4 -23.66 17.61 -12.67
C ALA A 4 -22.88 16.28 -12.70
N LEU A 5 -21.55 16.35 -12.88
CA LEU A 5 -20.68 15.19 -12.82
C LEU A 5 -20.60 14.63 -11.38
N LEU A 6 -20.46 15.50 -10.37
CA LEU A 6 -20.45 15.10 -8.97
C LEU A 6 -21.81 14.53 -8.50
N ALA A 7 -22.93 15.08 -8.98
CA ALA A 7 -24.27 14.59 -8.67
C ALA A 7 -24.48 13.13 -9.09
N ARG A 8 -23.92 12.71 -10.23
CA ARG A 8 -23.95 11.31 -10.68
C ARG A 8 -23.18 10.38 -9.73
N TYR A 9 -22.02 10.82 -9.24
CA TYR A 9 -21.23 10.03 -8.29
C TYR A 9 -21.95 9.92 -6.94
N ASP A 10 -22.54 11.01 -6.44
CA ASP A 10 -23.33 11.00 -5.20
C ASP A 10 -24.52 10.03 -5.30
N ALA A 11 -25.28 10.08 -6.41
CA ALA A 11 -26.37 9.14 -6.65
C ALA A 11 -25.91 7.67 -6.64
N SER A 12 -24.72 7.39 -7.21
CA SER A 12 -24.10 6.06 -7.21
C SER A 12 -23.70 5.61 -5.80
N LEU A 13 -23.07 6.49 -5.01
CA LEU A 13 -22.68 6.23 -3.62
C LEU A 13 -23.89 5.97 -2.73
N ARG A 14 -24.96 6.75 -2.85
CA ARG A 14 -26.25 6.50 -2.16
C ARG A 14 -26.84 5.15 -2.57
N GLY A 15 -26.72 4.78 -3.84
CA GLY A 15 -27.14 3.47 -4.35
C GLY A 15 -26.36 2.31 -3.73
N LEU A 16 -25.04 2.47 -3.52
CA LEU A 16 -24.21 1.50 -2.80
C LEU A 16 -24.59 1.43 -1.32
N ALA A 17 -24.83 2.57 -0.67
CA ALA A 17 -25.23 2.63 0.74
C ALA A 17 -26.57 1.90 0.97
N ARG A 18 -27.58 2.16 0.13
CA ARG A 18 -28.88 1.46 0.21
C ARG A 18 -28.81 -0.05 0.02
N LYS A 19 -27.74 -0.55 -0.61
CA LYS A 19 -27.51 -1.98 -0.87
C LYS A 19 -26.49 -2.59 0.09
N ASP A 20 -26.06 -1.84 1.11
CA ASP A 20 -25.02 -2.24 2.07
C ASP A 20 -23.69 -2.63 1.41
N ARG A 21 -23.33 -1.91 0.34
CA ARG A 21 -22.06 -2.12 -0.41
C ARG A 21 -21.15 -0.91 -0.37
N LEU A 22 -21.55 0.16 0.29
CA LEU A 22 -20.68 1.32 0.48
C LEU A 22 -19.57 0.92 1.47
N ARG A 23 -18.32 1.03 1.03
CA ARG A 23 -17.16 0.72 1.86
C ARG A 23 -16.62 1.99 2.50
N THR A 24 -16.28 1.90 3.76
CA THR A 24 -15.61 2.96 4.51
C THR A 24 -14.33 2.39 5.12
N LEU A 25 -13.32 3.24 5.30
CA LEU A 25 -12.15 2.88 6.09
C LEU A 25 -12.51 3.00 7.56
N ALA A 26 -12.23 1.95 8.32
CA ALA A 26 -12.33 1.96 9.78
C ALA A 26 -10.92 1.93 10.38
N PRO A 27 -10.69 2.60 11.52
CA PRO A 27 -9.49 2.39 12.31
C PRO A 27 -9.35 0.91 12.69
N ARG A 28 -8.10 0.41 12.76
CA ARG A 28 -7.82 -0.93 13.26
C ARG A 28 -8.16 -0.99 14.75
N ALA A 29 -8.91 -2.01 15.17
CA ALA A 29 -9.29 -2.24 16.56
C ALA A 29 -9.41 -3.74 16.84
N GLY A 30 -9.08 -4.15 18.06
CA GLY A 30 -9.19 -5.55 18.50
C GLY A 30 -8.15 -6.48 17.86
N LEU A 31 -8.47 -7.78 17.85
CA LEU A 31 -7.65 -8.81 17.21
C LEU A 31 -7.93 -8.84 15.70
N ASP A 32 -6.87 -8.98 14.91
CA ASP A 32 -6.96 -9.00 13.45
C ASP A 32 -7.13 -10.43 12.92
N PHE A 33 -8.26 -10.67 12.25
CA PHE A 33 -8.58 -11.93 11.55
C PHE A 33 -8.70 -11.76 10.04
N SER A 34 -8.29 -10.61 9.50
CA SER A 34 -8.50 -10.21 8.10
C SER A 34 -7.20 -9.85 7.37
N SER A 35 -6.11 -9.64 8.09
CA SER A 35 -4.80 -9.37 7.51
C SER A 35 -4.32 -10.53 6.64
N ASN A 36 -3.66 -10.18 5.53
CA ASN A 36 -2.92 -11.13 4.70
C ASN A 36 -1.50 -11.40 5.21
N ASP A 37 -1.08 -10.81 6.34
CA ASP A 37 0.21 -11.07 6.98
C ASP A 37 0.15 -12.35 7.83
N TYR A 38 -0.04 -13.49 7.16
CA TYR A 38 -0.20 -14.80 7.80
C TYR A 38 0.99 -15.23 8.65
N LEU A 39 2.18 -14.69 8.35
CA LEU A 39 3.43 -15.03 9.02
C LEU A 39 3.87 -13.96 10.04
N GLY A 40 3.12 -12.86 10.19
CA GLY A 40 3.46 -11.76 11.09
C GLY A 40 4.73 -10.99 10.69
N LEU A 41 5.14 -11.08 9.41
CA LEU A 41 6.40 -10.50 8.93
C LEU A 41 6.36 -8.96 8.93
N ALA A 42 5.19 -8.33 8.88
CA ALA A 42 5.06 -6.87 8.90
C ALA A 42 5.57 -6.26 10.21
N THR A 43 5.64 -7.05 11.30
CA THR A 43 6.16 -6.62 12.61
C THR A 43 7.49 -7.29 12.97
N SER A 44 8.09 -8.02 12.03
CA SER A 44 9.34 -8.74 12.27
C SER A 44 10.49 -7.77 12.54
N LYS A 45 11.05 -7.83 13.75
CA LYS A 45 12.24 -7.05 14.14
C LYS A 45 13.40 -7.27 13.17
N ARG A 46 13.67 -8.52 12.79
CA ARG A 46 14.77 -8.88 11.88
C ARG A 46 14.62 -8.19 10.52
N LEU A 47 13.40 -8.15 9.97
CA LEU A 47 13.15 -7.46 8.69
C LEU A 47 13.27 -5.95 8.85
N GLY A 48 12.72 -5.39 9.93
CA GLY A 48 12.88 -3.96 10.24
C GLY A 48 14.35 -3.53 10.33
N ASP A 49 15.17 -4.30 11.06
CA ASP A 49 16.60 -4.03 11.19
C ASP A 49 17.33 -4.14 9.83
N ALA A 50 16.98 -5.13 9.00
CA ALA A 50 17.58 -5.31 7.67
C ALA A 50 17.28 -4.14 6.73
N VAL A 51 16.03 -3.64 6.76
CA VAL A 51 15.61 -2.45 5.99
C VAL A 51 16.35 -1.20 6.49
N ALA A 52 16.41 -0.98 7.80
CA ALA A 52 17.13 0.15 8.39
C ALA A 52 18.62 0.14 8.01
N ALA A 53 19.25 -1.04 8.05
CA ALA A 53 20.65 -1.20 7.66
C ALA A 53 20.87 -0.95 6.16
N ALA A 54 19.94 -1.35 5.28
CA ALA A 54 20.04 -1.06 3.85
C ALA A 54 19.97 0.45 3.58
N ILE A 55 19.01 1.14 4.19
CA ILE A 55 18.89 2.60 4.10
C ILE A 55 20.18 3.28 4.61
N ALA A 56 20.72 2.82 5.74
CA ALA A 56 21.97 3.36 6.29
C ALA A 56 23.19 3.16 5.39
N ARG A 57 23.20 2.11 4.54
CA ARG A 57 24.22 1.87 3.52
C ARG A 57 24.02 2.67 2.23
N GLY A 58 22.93 3.45 2.15
CA GLY A 58 22.65 4.33 1.02
C GLY A 58 21.65 3.76 0.01
N THR A 59 20.99 2.63 0.30
CA THR A 59 19.87 2.17 -0.53
C THR A 59 18.77 3.24 -0.50
N PRO A 60 18.33 3.77 -1.65
CA PRO A 60 17.32 4.82 -1.69
C PRO A 60 15.96 4.28 -1.24
N VAL A 61 15.18 5.10 -0.54
CA VAL A 61 13.83 4.73 -0.08
C VAL A 61 12.85 4.52 -1.25
N GLY A 62 13.06 5.23 -2.36
CA GLY A 62 12.27 5.07 -3.58
C GLY A 62 13.17 5.03 -4.80
N ALA A 63 12.74 4.29 -5.83
CA ALA A 63 13.50 4.13 -7.07
C ALA A 63 13.59 5.41 -7.92
N THR A 64 12.68 6.38 -7.72
CA THR A 64 12.60 7.67 -8.47
C THR A 64 12.41 7.57 -9.98
N GLY A 65 12.27 6.36 -10.53
CA GLY A 65 12.02 6.10 -11.94
C GLY A 65 11.66 4.64 -12.21
N SER A 66 11.35 4.31 -13.46
CA SER A 66 11.19 2.92 -13.89
C SER A 66 12.56 2.24 -14.05
N ARG A 67 12.61 0.90 -14.16
CA ARG A 67 13.87 0.13 -14.23
C ARG A 67 14.84 0.65 -15.31
N LEU A 68 14.33 0.98 -16.50
CA LEU A 68 15.14 1.51 -17.61
C LEU A 68 15.41 3.02 -17.53
N LEU A 69 14.70 3.74 -16.65
CA LEU A 69 14.81 5.18 -16.47
C LEU A 69 15.38 5.48 -15.07
N ARG A 70 16.60 5.00 -14.81
CA ARG A 70 17.35 5.23 -13.55
C ARG A 70 16.73 4.65 -12.28
N GLY A 71 15.65 3.89 -12.37
CA GLY A 71 15.00 3.24 -11.22
C GLY A 71 15.51 1.84 -10.88
N ASN A 72 16.51 1.33 -11.60
CA ASN A 72 17.12 0.05 -11.28
C ASN A 72 18.19 0.22 -10.19
N ALA A 73 18.11 -0.58 -9.13
CA ALA A 73 19.11 -0.65 -8.07
C ALA A 73 19.58 -2.11 -7.90
N PRO A 74 20.83 -2.35 -7.46
CA PRO A 74 21.38 -3.70 -7.32
C PRO A 74 20.52 -4.65 -6.46
N GLU A 75 19.81 -4.13 -5.47
CA GLU A 75 18.92 -4.91 -4.61
C GLU A 75 17.73 -5.52 -5.37
N HIS A 76 17.29 -4.90 -6.47
CA HIS A 76 16.24 -5.48 -7.32
C HIS A 76 16.77 -6.71 -8.05
N GLU A 77 17.96 -6.62 -8.63
CA GLU A 77 18.59 -7.74 -9.33
C GLU A 77 18.88 -8.88 -8.37
N ALA A 78 19.43 -8.58 -7.19
CA ALA A 78 19.74 -9.58 -6.16
C ALA A 78 18.49 -10.29 -5.59
N LEU A 79 17.31 -9.68 -5.68
CA LEU A 79 16.04 -10.30 -5.27
C LEU A 79 15.45 -11.20 -6.36
N GLU A 80 15.66 -10.84 -7.63
CA GLU A 80 15.09 -11.52 -8.79
C GLU A 80 15.85 -12.80 -9.18
N THR A 81 17.08 -12.95 -8.70
CA THR A 81 17.98 -14.09 -8.95
C THR A 81 18.13 -14.98 -7.74
#